data_AF-A0A976KPJ8-F1
#
_entry.id   AF-A0A976KPJ8-F1
#
_cell.length_a   1.000
_cell.length_b   1.000
_cell.length_c   1.000
_cell.angle_alpha   90.00
_cell.angle_beta   90.00
_cell.angle_gamma   90.00
#
_symmetry.space_group_name_H-M   'P 1'
#
loop_
_entity.id
_entity.type
_entity.pdbx_description
1 polymer ?
#
loop_
_entity_poly.entity_id
_entity_poly.type
_entity_poly.pdbx_seq_one_letter_code
_entity_poly.pdbx_strand_id
1 'polypeptide(L)'
;MFLEQPRETLTQGAFARKLAAVAVYGACRHARLTVAPQRAIHAQRPRRTPVKILVPIKRIPDPDATVKFANGALDLSGAKWVPNTFDEYAVETALRLAEHVGGSSRLAEVIVLSICPAAQRQHVTQALAMGAERGVVVDCDDRELDSITVSKLIAAVATREQADLVIAGKLSQDNEGGQIAQRVAGLLNRPQACFAAEVEWQRDANALLVKREVDDGVESKKIPLPAVLNVDLRVVLPTSVHNGATPADHKYQDGPRLASLRGITMAKRKKVEVLTPDALGVVASATESEAGVTAPPARASGQIVNSVEELVNKLATEAKVL
;
A
#
# COMPACT_ATOMS: atom_id res chain seq x y z
N MET A 1 -18.16 -29.91 47.69
CA MET A 1 -17.93 -29.07 48.87
C MET A 1 -17.29 -27.79 48.33
N PHE A 2 -17.92 -26.63 48.11
CA PHE A 2 -19.21 -26.01 48.40
C PHE A 2 -19.68 -25.35 47.08
N LEU A 3 -20.85 -25.68 46.55
CA LEU A 3 -22.17 -25.04 46.76
C LEU A 3 -22.43 -23.82 45.87
N GLU A 4 -23.60 -23.91 45.26
CA GLU A 4 -24.16 -23.21 44.11
C GLU A 4 -25.13 -22.09 44.56
N GLN A 5 -25.36 -21.11 43.66
CA GLN A 5 -26.57 -20.26 43.51
C GLN A 5 -26.71 -18.98 44.39
N PRO A 6 -27.51 -17.95 43.97
CA PRO A 6 -28.37 -17.84 42.79
C PRO A 6 -28.20 -16.56 41.93
N ARG A 7 -28.84 -16.59 40.75
CA ARG A 7 -29.10 -15.46 39.84
C ARG A 7 -30.24 -14.60 40.38
N GLU A 8 -30.08 -13.28 40.37
CA GLU A 8 -31.20 -12.33 40.47
C GLU A 8 -31.35 -11.53 39.16
N THR A 9 -32.53 -11.66 38.59
CA THR A 9 -33.09 -10.82 37.52
C THR A 9 -33.59 -9.51 38.12
N LEU A 10 -33.14 -8.37 37.60
CA LEU A 10 -33.78 -7.08 37.88
C LEU A 10 -34.27 -6.43 36.58
N THR A 11 -35.58 -6.21 36.60
CA THR A 11 -36.48 -5.71 35.57
C THR A 11 -36.30 -4.22 35.26
N GLN A 12 -36.71 -3.86 34.05
CA GLN A 12 -36.94 -2.49 33.60
C GLN A 12 -37.86 -1.70 34.54
N GLY A 13 -37.53 -0.43 34.79
CA GLY A 13 -38.53 0.58 35.15
C GLY A 13 -38.16 1.47 36.32
N ALA A 14 -38.01 2.76 36.01
CA ALA A 14 -38.09 3.91 36.91
C ALA A 14 -36.93 4.11 37.91
N PHE A 15 -36.11 5.14 37.67
CA PHE A 15 -36.24 6.38 38.42
C PHE A 15 -35.38 7.48 37.76
N ALA A 16 -36.06 8.36 37.04
CA ALA A 16 -35.51 9.62 36.60
C ALA A 16 -35.49 10.61 37.77
N ARG A 17 -34.45 11.45 37.79
CA ARG A 17 -34.34 12.77 38.46
C ARG A 17 -34.05 12.79 39.97
N LYS A 18 -32.79 13.14 40.28
CA LYS A 18 -32.32 14.33 41.02
C LYS A 18 -31.10 13.95 41.85
N LEU A 19 -29.94 14.52 41.54
CA LEU A 19 -29.32 15.56 42.38
C LEU A 19 -28.02 16.05 41.73
N ALA A 20 -27.90 17.37 41.73
CA ALA A 20 -26.80 18.12 41.14
C ALA A 20 -25.62 18.23 42.11
N ALA A 21 -24.48 18.60 41.53
CA ALA A 21 -23.31 19.23 42.14
C ALA A 21 -22.40 18.35 43.03
N VAL A 22 -21.28 17.91 42.43
CA VAL A 22 -19.93 18.31 42.88
C VAL A 22 -19.05 18.42 41.64
N ALA A 23 -18.72 19.65 41.26
CA ALA A 23 -17.66 19.96 40.32
C ALA A 23 -16.39 20.25 41.13
N VAL A 24 -15.35 19.43 40.98
CA VAL A 24 -13.98 19.82 41.33
C VAL A 24 -13.05 19.44 40.17
N TYR A 25 -12.54 20.51 39.57
CA TYR A 25 -11.43 20.66 38.65
C TYR A 25 -10.42 19.50 38.51
N GLY A 26 -10.24 19.07 37.26
CA GLY A 26 -9.08 18.32 36.77
C GLY A 26 -8.99 18.48 35.26
N ALA A 27 -8.36 19.58 34.81
CA ALA A 27 -8.25 19.95 33.40
C ALA A 27 -7.28 19.01 32.65
N CYS A 28 -7.79 17.89 32.13
CA CYS A 28 -7.09 17.09 31.12
C CYS A 28 -7.61 17.50 29.74
N ARG A 29 -6.88 18.35 29.02
CA ARG A 29 -7.19 18.75 27.63
C ARG A 29 -6.99 17.56 26.69
N HIS A 30 -7.95 16.65 26.64
CA HIS A 30 -8.14 15.78 25.49
C HIS A 30 -8.79 16.62 24.41
N ALA A 31 -8.03 16.99 23.38
CA ALA A 31 -8.59 17.50 22.14
C ALA A 31 -9.50 16.39 21.57
N ARG A 32 -10.81 16.48 21.83
CA ARG A 32 -11.81 15.69 21.12
C ARG A 32 -11.73 16.13 19.66
N LEU A 33 -11.12 15.30 18.82
CA LEU A 33 -11.33 15.33 17.38
C LEU A 33 -12.81 14.97 17.14
N THR A 34 -13.69 15.96 17.22
CA THR A 34 -15.00 15.89 16.58
C THR A 34 -14.75 15.96 15.08
N VAL A 35 -14.53 14.81 14.46
CA VAL A 35 -14.63 14.66 13.01
C VAL A 35 -16.09 14.95 12.66
N ALA A 36 -16.34 16.11 12.05
CA ALA A 36 -17.64 16.40 11.48
C ALA A 36 -18.03 15.26 10.52
N PRO A 37 -19.29 14.76 10.53
CA PRO A 37 -19.69 13.74 9.59
C PRO A 37 -19.61 14.35 8.18
N GLN A 38 -18.54 14.02 7.46
CA GLN A 38 -18.47 14.29 6.03
C GLN A 38 -19.60 13.47 5.40
N ARG A 39 -20.70 14.14 5.04
CA ARG A 39 -21.71 13.57 4.16
C ARG A 39 -20.96 13.01 2.96
N ALA A 40 -21.10 11.71 2.71
CA ALA A 40 -20.60 11.08 1.50
C ALA A 40 -21.27 11.78 0.30
N ILE A 41 -20.57 12.73 -0.29
CA ILE A 41 -20.99 13.38 -1.52
C ILE A 41 -20.67 12.39 -2.63
N HIS A 42 -21.54 11.38 -2.81
CA HIS A 42 -21.60 10.60 -4.04
C HIS A 42 -22.20 11.49 -5.14
N ALA A 43 -21.45 12.51 -5.54
CA ALA A 43 -21.73 13.21 -6.78
C ALA A 43 -21.40 12.22 -7.91
N GLN A 44 -22.43 11.61 -8.49
CA GLN A 44 -22.29 10.78 -9.68
C GLN A 44 -21.60 11.61 -10.77
N ARG A 45 -20.34 11.29 -11.04
CA ARG A 45 -19.54 11.95 -12.06
C ARG A 45 -20.20 11.67 -13.42
N PRO A 46 -20.46 12.67 -14.28
CA PRO A 46 -20.90 12.38 -15.64
C PRO A 46 -19.83 11.52 -16.32
N ARG A 47 -20.25 10.45 -17.01
CA ARG A 47 -19.44 9.35 -17.61
C ARG A 47 -18.35 9.76 -18.63
N ARG A 48 -17.95 11.02 -18.70
CA ARG A 48 -17.08 11.59 -19.75
C ARG A 48 -15.61 11.73 -19.40
N THR A 49 -15.21 11.61 -18.13
CA THR A 49 -13.78 11.60 -17.77
C THR A 49 -13.26 10.17 -17.65
N PRO A 50 -12.10 9.84 -18.24
CA PRO A 50 -11.49 8.52 -18.07
C PRO A 50 -11.20 8.27 -16.58
N VAL A 51 -11.30 7.01 -16.17
CA VAL A 51 -10.95 6.58 -14.81
C VAL A 51 -9.48 6.89 -14.56
N LYS A 52 -9.17 7.47 -13.40
CA LYS A 52 -7.79 7.80 -13.03
C LYS A 52 -7.27 6.81 -12.00
N ILE A 53 -6.16 6.16 -12.33
CA ILE A 53 -5.44 5.24 -11.44
C ILE A 53 -4.16 5.93 -10.97
N LEU A 54 -4.05 6.19 -9.67
CA LEU A 54 -2.83 6.71 -9.05
C LEU A 54 -2.01 5.54 -8.50
N VAL A 55 -0.73 5.49 -8.87
CA VAL A 55 0.20 4.44 -8.43
C VAL A 55 1.38 5.08 -7.71
N PRO A 56 1.40 5.10 -6.36
CA PRO A 56 2.60 5.46 -5.63
C PRO A 56 3.73 4.44 -5.88
N ILE A 57 4.93 4.94 -6.14
CA ILE A 57 6.15 4.16 -6.34
C ILE A 57 7.26 4.68 -5.43
N LYS A 58 7.96 3.75 -4.79
CA LYS A 58 9.09 4.01 -3.89
C LYS A 58 10.39 3.48 -4.50
N ARG A 59 11.47 4.22 -4.30
CA ARG A 59 12.85 3.72 -4.48
C ARG A 59 13.32 3.11 -3.17
N ILE A 60 14.07 2.03 -3.26
CA ILE A 60 14.67 1.36 -2.11
C ILE A 60 16.15 1.10 -2.42
N PRO A 61 17.01 0.96 -1.39
CA PRO A 61 18.31 0.33 -1.57
C PRO A 61 18.12 -1.06 -2.18
N ASP A 62 19.00 -1.45 -3.10
CA ASP A 62 18.97 -2.75 -3.77
C ASP A 62 18.94 -3.88 -2.72
N PRO A 63 17.84 -4.65 -2.61
CA PRO A 63 17.69 -5.67 -1.57
C PRO A 63 18.66 -6.83 -1.75
N ASP A 64 19.23 -7.01 -2.95
CA ASP A 64 20.24 -8.03 -3.23
C ASP A 64 21.65 -7.58 -2.85
N ALA A 65 21.84 -6.29 -2.53
CA ALA A 65 23.14 -5.77 -2.11
C ALA A 65 23.44 -6.09 -0.64
N THR A 66 24.72 -6.34 -0.34
CA THR A 66 25.14 -6.53 1.05
C THR A 66 24.99 -5.24 1.85
N VAL A 67 24.17 -5.32 2.89
CA VAL A 67 23.93 -4.21 3.81
C VAL A 67 25.10 -4.04 4.77
N LYS A 68 25.54 -2.80 4.96
CA LYS A 68 26.53 -2.42 5.97
C LYS A 68 25.86 -1.59 7.06
N PHE A 69 26.30 -1.79 8.29
CA PHE A 69 25.83 -1.03 9.45
C PHE A 69 26.98 -0.16 9.95
N ALA A 70 26.72 1.13 10.15
CA ALA A 70 27.68 2.08 10.68
C ALA A 70 26.96 3.07 11.60
N ASN A 71 27.56 3.38 12.76
CA ASN A 71 27.05 4.38 13.70
C ASN A 71 25.57 4.16 14.13
N GLY A 72 25.14 2.91 14.28
CA GLY A 72 23.77 2.58 14.65
C GLY A 72 22.74 2.83 13.55
N ALA A 73 23.16 2.87 12.28
CA ALA A 73 22.28 3.03 11.12
C ALA A 73 22.78 2.17 9.94
N LEU A 74 21.94 2.08 8.91
CA LEU A 74 22.33 1.52 7.61
C LEU A 74 23.26 2.49 6.87
N ASP A 75 24.39 1.99 6.36
CA ASP A 75 25.27 2.76 5.48
C ASP A 75 24.75 2.71 4.05
N LEU A 76 24.10 3.80 3.63
CA LEU A 76 23.52 3.97 2.30
C LEU A 76 24.42 4.77 1.34
N SER A 77 25.64 5.13 1.74
CA SER A 77 26.51 6.01 0.95
C SER A 77 26.90 5.43 -0.42
N GLY A 78 27.02 4.11 -0.52
CA GLY A 78 27.26 3.36 -1.75
C GLY A 78 26.06 2.58 -2.28
N ALA A 79 24.86 2.84 -1.75
CA ALA A 79 23.68 2.07 -2.13
C ALA A 79 23.28 2.33 -3.59
N LYS A 80 23.10 1.24 -4.35
CA LYS A 80 22.38 1.28 -5.62
C LYS A 80 20.89 1.37 -5.29
N TRP A 81 20.21 2.36 -5.83
CA TRP A 81 18.78 2.54 -5.65
C TRP A 81 18.00 1.86 -6.78
N VAL A 82 16.97 1.11 -6.43
CA VAL A 82 16.10 0.39 -7.36
C VAL A 82 14.63 0.69 -7.02
N PRO A 83 13.69 0.56 -7.98
CA PRO A 83 12.27 0.57 -7.64
C PRO A 83 11.94 -0.60 -6.71
N ASN A 84 11.03 -0.37 -5.78
CA ASN A 84 10.46 -1.44 -4.97
C ASN A 84 9.70 -2.43 -5.87
N THR A 85 9.97 -3.72 -5.74
CA THR A 85 9.40 -4.76 -6.62
C THR A 85 7.86 -4.79 -6.56
N PHE A 86 7.28 -4.60 -5.37
CA PHE A 86 5.81 -4.56 -5.23
C PHE A 86 5.17 -3.36 -5.93
N ASP A 87 5.90 -2.25 -6.07
CA ASP A 87 5.38 -1.08 -6.79
C ASP A 87 5.44 -1.30 -8.31
N GLU A 88 6.40 -2.09 -8.81
CA GLU A 88 6.38 -2.54 -10.21
C GLU A 88 5.15 -3.42 -10.51
N TYR A 89 4.74 -4.26 -9.55
CA TYR A 89 3.51 -5.04 -9.66
C TYR A 89 2.26 -4.16 -9.65
N ALA A 90 2.26 -3.10 -8.84
CA ALA A 90 1.19 -2.11 -8.80
C ALA A 90 1.09 -1.34 -10.13
N VAL A 91 2.22 -0.93 -10.71
CA VAL A 91 2.28 -0.29 -12.03
C VAL A 91 1.76 -1.24 -13.11
N GLU A 92 2.23 -2.49 -13.14
CA GLU A 92 1.75 -3.49 -14.12
C GLU A 92 0.24 -3.72 -13.98
N THR A 93 -0.27 -3.87 -12.76
CA THR A 93 -1.71 -4.06 -12.50
C THR A 93 -2.51 -2.87 -13.04
N ALA A 94 -2.05 -1.64 -12.78
CA ALA A 94 -2.69 -0.43 -13.32
C ALA A 94 -2.67 -0.41 -14.84
N LEU A 95 -1.56 -0.80 -15.47
CA LEU A 95 -1.44 -0.85 -16.93
C LEU A 95 -2.36 -1.90 -17.53
N ARG A 96 -2.44 -3.11 -16.96
CA ARG A 96 -3.36 -4.17 -17.41
C ARG A 96 -4.82 -3.73 -17.27
N LEU A 97 -5.18 -3.06 -16.18
CA LEU A 97 -6.52 -2.48 -15.98
C LEU A 97 -6.84 -1.36 -16.99
N ALA A 98 -5.84 -0.56 -17.36
CA ALA A 98 -6.00 0.56 -18.28
C ALA A 98 -5.95 0.17 -19.77
N GLU A 99 -5.31 -0.96 -20.11
CA GLU A 99 -5.08 -1.38 -21.49
C GLU A 99 -6.37 -1.86 -22.16
N HIS A 100 -6.49 -1.64 -23.48
CA HIS A 100 -7.53 -2.23 -24.30
C HIS A 100 -6.86 -2.99 -25.45
N VAL A 101 -6.73 -4.31 -25.28
CA VAL A 101 -6.09 -5.16 -26.29
C VAL A 101 -6.92 -5.12 -27.59
N GLY A 102 -6.28 -4.72 -28.70
CA GLY A 102 -6.92 -4.63 -30.01
C GLY A 102 -7.65 -3.31 -30.30
N GLY A 103 -7.55 -2.31 -29.42
CA GLY A 103 -8.20 -1.00 -29.60
C GLY A 103 -7.25 0.16 -29.43
N SER A 104 -7.71 1.34 -29.84
CA SER A 104 -6.86 2.53 -30.00
C SER A 104 -6.82 3.45 -28.78
N SER A 105 -7.62 3.19 -27.76
CA SER A 105 -7.79 4.07 -26.59
C SER A 105 -7.71 3.28 -25.29
N ARG A 106 -7.11 3.90 -24.25
CA ARG A 106 -7.04 3.32 -22.91
C ARG A 106 -8.35 3.47 -22.15
N LEU A 107 -8.63 2.51 -21.28
CA LEU A 107 -9.78 2.51 -20.38
C LEU A 107 -9.60 3.47 -19.19
N ALA A 108 -8.34 3.70 -18.80
CA ALA A 108 -7.98 4.54 -17.67
C ALA A 108 -6.67 5.31 -17.93
N GLU A 109 -6.52 6.45 -17.27
CA GLU A 109 -5.27 7.22 -17.19
C GLU A 109 -4.44 6.67 -16.02
N VAL A 110 -3.20 6.25 -16.26
CA VAL A 110 -2.28 5.79 -15.21
C VAL A 110 -1.32 6.91 -14.83
N ILE A 111 -1.42 7.39 -13.58
CA ILE A 111 -0.62 8.46 -13.00
C ILE A 111 0.32 7.83 -11.98
N VAL A 112 1.64 7.96 -12.18
CA VAL A 112 2.62 7.47 -11.19
C VAL A 112 2.99 8.60 -10.24
N LEU A 113 3.09 8.29 -8.95
CA LEU A 113 3.46 9.24 -7.90
C LEU A 113 4.74 8.76 -7.22
N SER A 114 5.73 9.63 -7.07
CA SER A 114 6.86 9.36 -6.18
C SER A 114 7.07 10.51 -5.21
N ILE A 115 7.45 10.19 -3.97
CA ILE A 115 7.82 11.17 -2.95
C ILE A 115 9.32 11.01 -2.75
N CYS A 116 10.10 11.95 -3.28
CA CYS A 116 11.54 11.83 -3.33
C CYS A 116 12.26 13.16 -3.58
N PRO A 117 13.52 13.28 -3.16
CA PRO A 117 14.35 14.42 -3.50
C PRO A 117 14.71 14.42 -4.99
N ALA A 118 15.11 15.58 -5.49
CA ALA A 118 15.47 15.79 -6.90
C ALA A 118 16.46 14.77 -7.48
N ALA A 119 17.47 14.36 -6.72
CA ALA A 119 18.52 13.44 -7.16
C ALA A 119 18.02 12.04 -7.54
N GLN A 120 16.81 11.67 -7.12
CA GLN A 120 16.31 10.30 -7.22
C GLN A 120 15.02 10.16 -8.04
N ARG A 121 14.64 11.21 -8.79
CA ARG A 121 13.46 11.20 -9.66
C ARG A 121 13.56 10.27 -10.87
N GLN A 122 14.74 9.69 -11.13
CA GLN A 122 14.98 8.80 -12.28
C GLN A 122 14.03 7.59 -12.32
N HIS A 123 13.61 7.07 -11.16
CA HIS A 123 12.70 5.92 -11.08
C HIS A 123 11.29 6.20 -11.60
N VAL A 124 10.85 7.47 -11.57
CA VAL A 124 9.59 7.88 -12.21
C VAL A 124 9.66 7.67 -13.72
N THR A 125 10.82 7.94 -14.33
CA THR A 125 11.03 7.72 -15.78
C THR A 125 10.89 6.25 -16.16
N GLN A 126 11.30 5.32 -15.28
CA GLN A 126 11.14 3.88 -15.52
C GLN A 126 9.66 3.49 -15.60
N ALA A 127 8.83 3.90 -14.64
CA ALA A 127 7.40 3.60 -14.67
C ALA A 127 6.67 4.28 -15.86
N LEU A 128 7.11 5.49 -16.23
CA LEU A 128 6.66 6.16 -17.45
C LEU A 128 7.05 5.39 -18.73
N ALA A 129 8.23 4.76 -18.73
CA ALA A 129 8.72 3.96 -19.85
C ALA A 129 7.99 2.61 -19.96
N MET A 130 7.55 2.02 -18.85
CA MET A 130 6.69 0.83 -18.83
C MET A 130 5.31 1.11 -19.45
N GLY A 131 4.78 2.33 -19.27
CA GLY A 131 3.56 2.74 -19.95
C GLY A 131 2.67 3.71 -19.20
N ALA A 132 3.04 4.23 -18.03
CA ALA A 132 2.22 5.24 -17.34
C ALA A 132 2.09 6.53 -18.18
N GLU A 133 0.95 7.22 -18.12
CA GLU A 133 0.68 8.42 -18.93
C GLU A 133 1.54 9.61 -18.50
N ARG A 134 1.63 9.86 -17.20
CA ARG A 134 2.37 10.98 -16.62
C ARG A 134 2.76 10.72 -15.17
N GLY A 135 3.68 11.54 -14.68
CA GLY A 135 4.19 11.45 -13.31
C GLY A 135 3.81 12.66 -12.47
N VAL A 136 3.72 12.43 -11.16
CA VAL A 136 3.72 13.44 -10.11
C VAL A 136 4.88 13.12 -9.17
N VAL A 137 5.65 14.13 -8.80
CA VAL A 137 6.68 14.04 -7.78
C VAL A 137 6.33 15.00 -6.66
N VAL A 138 6.40 14.53 -5.42
CA VAL A 138 6.45 15.42 -4.26
C VAL A 138 7.90 15.51 -3.82
N ASP A 139 8.47 16.71 -3.92
CA ASP A 139 9.85 17.02 -3.56
C ASP A 139 9.97 17.14 -2.04
N CYS A 140 10.60 16.15 -1.41
CA CYS A 140 10.73 16.07 0.05
C CYS A 140 11.99 15.26 0.39
N ASP A 141 12.71 15.65 1.44
CA ASP A 141 13.89 14.91 1.91
C ASP A 141 13.45 13.65 2.66
N ASP A 142 14.19 12.55 2.50
CA ASP A 142 13.85 11.27 3.13
C ASP A 142 13.79 11.38 4.67
N ARG A 143 14.57 12.28 5.28
CA ARG A 143 14.60 12.51 6.73
C ARG A 143 13.31 13.11 7.27
N GLU A 144 12.51 13.73 6.40
CA GLU A 144 11.22 14.33 6.75
C GLU A 144 10.07 13.34 6.59
N LEU A 145 10.34 12.13 6.08
CA LEU A 145 9.34 11.15 5.72
C LEU A 145 9.26 10.03 6.75
N ASP A 146 8.07 9.87 7.32
CA ASP A 146 7.62 8.64 7.95
C ASP A 146 6.39 8.08 7.23
N SER A 147 5.91 6.91 7.66
CA SER A 147 4.75 6.29 7.01
C SER A 147 3.48 7.14 7.12
N ILE A 148 3.32 7.92 8.19
CA ILE A 148 2.18 8.82 8.38
C ILE A 148 2.21 9.94 7.35
N THR A 149 3.35 10.60 7.20
CA THR A 149 3.59 11.72 6.29
C THR A 149 3.44 11.27 4.84
N VAL A 150 4.05 10.13 4.48
CA VAL A 150 3.90 9.52 3.15
C VAL A 150 2.43 9.25 2.83
N SER A 151 1.66 8.64 3.75
CA SER A 151 0.24 8.39 3.52
C SER A 151 -0.59 9.67 3.37
N LYS A 152 -0.29 10.73 4.13
CA LYS A 152 -0.95 12.05 3.99
C LYS A 152 -0.67 12.68 2.63
N LEU A 153 0.58 12.65 2.18
CA LEU A 153 0.99 13.16 0.87
C LEU A 153 0.31 12.39 -0.27
N ILE A 154 0.29 11.06 -0.21
CA ILE A 154 -0.41 10.23 -1.21
C ILE A 154 -1.90 10.55 -1.23
N ALA A 155 -2.56 10.65 -0.06
CA ALA A 155 -3.97 11.00 0.03
C ALA A 155 -4.28 12.42 -0.52
N ALA A 156 -3.41 13.39 -0.26
CA ALA A 156 -3.54 14.75 -0.79
C ALA A 156 -3.42 14.77 -2.32
N VAL A 157 -2.43 14.07 -2.89
CA VAL A 157 -2.29 13.92 -4.34
C VAL A 157 -3.47 13.18 -4.95
N ALA A 158 -3.92 12.08 -4.35
CA ALA A 158 -5.09 11.32 -4.82
C ALA A 158 -6.36 12.18 -4.85
N THR A 159 -6.53 13.06 -3.86
CA THR A 159 -7.65 14.00 -3.79
C THR A 159 -7.54 15.07 -4.87
N ARG A 160 -6.37 15.71 -5.00
CA ARG A 160 -6.09 16.73 -6.03
C ARG A 160 -6.32 16.20 -7.43
N GLU A 161 -5.84 14.99 -7.70
CA GLU A 161 -5.95 14.35 -9.01
C GLU A 161 -7.33 13.79 -9.29
N GLN A 162 -8.20 13.73 -8.27
CA GLN A 162 -9.49 13.04 -8.32
C GLN A 162 -9.31 11.58 -8.75
N ALA A 163 -8.33 10.89 -8.15
CA ALA A 163 -8.05 9.50 -8.45
C ALA A 163 -9.28 8.65 -8.09
N ASP A 164 -9.72 7.82 -9.03
CA ASP A 164 -10.82 6.87 -8.83
C ASP A 164 -10.28 5.58 -8.18
N LEU A 165 -9.03 5.23 -8.44
CA LEU A 165 -8.36 4.08 -7.84
C LEU A 165 -6.94 4.47 -7.43
N VAL A 166 -6.52 4.06 -6.23
CA VAL A 166 -5.11 4.07 -5.83
C VAL A 166 -4.63 2.63 -5.78
N ILE A 167 -3.55 2.28 -6.49
CA ILE A 167 -2.95 0.94 -6.44
C ILE A 167 -1.55 1.06 -5.87
N ALA A 168 -1.29 0.42 -4.73
CA ALA A 168 0.02 0.40 -4.09
C ALA A 168 0.54 -1.04 -3.97
N GLY A 169 1.86 -1.21 -3.92
CA GLY A 169 2.47 -2.49 -3.58
C GLY A 169 2.14 -2.95 -2.16
N LYS A 170 2.25 -4.26 -1.90
CA LYS A 170 2.03 -4.89 -0.57
C LYS A 170 2.76 -4.16 0.56
N LEU A 171 4.06 -4.02 0.38
CA LEU A 171 5.01 -3.39 1.31
C LEU A 171 6.19 -2.84 0.50
N SER A 172 7.10 -2.13 1.16
CA SER A 172 8.41 -1.81 0.60
C SER A 172 9.49 -2.66 1.25
N GLN A 173 10.38 -3.24 0.44
CA GLN A 173 11.37 -4.24 0.92
C GLN A 173 12.43 -3.66 1.88
N ASP A 174 12.56 -2.34 1.97
CA ASP A 174 13.52 -1.67 2.84
C ASP A 174 13.04 -1.56 4.30
N ASN A 175 11.75 -1.36 4.54
CA ASN A 175 11.19 -1.20 5.88
C ASN A 175 10.08 -2.19 6.24
N GLU A 176 9.63 -2.99 5.27
CA GLU A 176 8.58 -4.02 5.38
C GLU A 176 7.27 -3.57 6.07
N GLY A 177 7.00 -2.27 6.13
CA GLY A 177 5.98 -1.73 7.02
C GLY A 177 4.53 -2.05 6.62
N GLY A 178 4.28 -2.43 5.36
CA GLY A 178 3.00 -2.97 4.90
C GLY A 178 1.75 -2.14 5.23
N GLN A 179 1.87 -0.82 5.43
CA GLN A 179 0.82 0.01 6.03
C GLN A 179 0.31 1.18 5.18
N ILE A 180 1.02 1.53 4.10
CA ILE A 180 0.76 2.76 3.34
C ILE A 180 -0.64 2.74 2.71
N ALA A 181 -1.01 1.65 2.04
CA ALA A 181 -2.30 1.57 1.34
C ALA A 181 -3.50 1.65 2.30
N GLN A 182 -3.41 0.96 3.44
CA GLN A 182 -4.47 0.94 4.46
C GLN A 182 -4.64 2.30 5.10
N ARG A 183 -3.53 3.00 5.39
CA ARG A 183 -3.54 4.37 5.89
C ARG A 183 -4.14 5.34 4.88
N VAL A 184 -3.76 5.24 3.60
CA VAL A 184 -4.34 6.06 2.52
C VAL A 184 -5.85 5.80 2.38
N ALA A 185 -6.29 4.55 2.47
CA ALA A 185 -7.71 4.21 2.45
C ALA A 185 -8.47 4.85 3.60
N GLY A 186 -7.93 4.79 4.82
CA GLY A 186 -8.50 5.45 6.00
C GLY A 186 -8.57 6.97 5.86
N LEU A 187 -7.49 7.61 5.40
CA LEU A 187 -7.42 9.06 5.18
C LEU A 187 -8.41 9.54 4.11
N LEU A 188 -8.62 8.75 3.05
CA LEU A 188 -9.57 9.06 1.98
C LEU A 188 -11.01 8.62 2.32
N ASN A 189 -11.22 7.92 3.44
CA ASN A 189 -12.47 7.25 3.79
C ASN A 189 -13.02 6.37 2.64
N ARG A 190 -12.14 5.55 2.06
CA ARG A 190 -12.43 4.70 0.88
C ARG A 190 -12.39 3.21 1.24
N PRO A 191 -13.20 2.38 0.55
CA PRO A 191 -13.07 0.93 0.65
C PRO A 191 -11.68 0.47 0.17
N GLN A 192 -11.21 -0.62 0.77
CA GLN A 192 -9.91 -1.21 0.43
C GLN A 192 -9.97 -2.72 0.23
N ALA A 193 -9.07 -3.23 -0.61
CA ALA A 193 -8.70 -4.64 -0.68
C ALA A 193 -7.18 -4.78 -0.64
N CYS A 194 -6.67 -5.45 0.38
CA CYS A 194 -5.23 -5.71 0.56
C CYS A 194 -4.85 -7.10 0.06
N PHE A 195 -3.58 -7.28 -0.28
CA PHE A 195 -3.03 -8.56 -0.72
C PHE A 195 -3.78 -9.14 -1.93
N ALA A 196 -4.14 -8.27 -2.88
CA ALA A 196 -4.83 -8.68 -4.10
C ALA A 196 -3.94 -9.59 -4.95
N ALA A 197 -4.40 -10.81 -5.19
CA ALA A 197 -3.78 -11.78 -6.09
C ALA A 197 -4.50 -11.85 -7.44
N GLU A 198 -5.81 -11.56 -7.49
CA GLU A 198 -6.55 -11.37 -8.75
C GLU A 198 -7.47 -10.15 -8.64
N VAL A 199 -7.67 -9.45 -9.76
CA VAL A 199 -8.48 -8.23 -9.84
C VAL A 199 -9.30 -8.25 -11.12
N GLU A 200 -10.62 -8.14 -10.99
CA GLU A 200 -11.55 -7.96 -12.08
C GLU A 200 -12.26 -6.61 -11.95
N TRP A 201 -12.15 -5.77 -12.97
CA TRP A 201 -12.86 -4.51 -13.04
C TRP A 201 -14.24 -4.68 -13.68
N GLN A 202 -15.27 -4.68 -12.82
CA GLN A 202 -16.67 -4.71 -13.21
C GLN A 202 -17.15 -3.30 -13.55
N ARG A 203 -16.86 -2.85 -14.78
CA ARG A 203 -17.11 -1.47 -15.26
C ARG A 203 -18.56 -1.03 -15.10
N ASP A 204 -19.52 -1.89 -15.44
CA ASP A 204 -20.96 -1.57 -15.35
C ASP A 204 -21.43 -1.37 -13.89
N ALA A 205 -20.81 -2.09 -12.95
CA ALA A 205 -21.09 -1.98 -11.52
C ALA A 205 -20.24 -0.92 -10.81
N ASN A 206 -19.34 -0.24 -11.54
CA ASN A 206 -18.35 0.69 -10.99
C ASN A 206 -17.63 0.11 -9.75
N ALA A 207 -17.15 -1.13 -9.87
CA ALA A 207 -16.57 -1.87 -8.75
C ALA A 207 -15.41 -2.77 -9.21
N LEU A 208 -14.58 -3.18 -8.25
CA LEU A 208 -13.59 -4.23 -8.43
C LEU A 208 -14.06 -5.49 -7.69
N LEU A 209 -13.96 -6.64 -8.33
CA LEU A 209 -13.98 -7.95 -7.69
C LEU A 209 -12.52 -8.39 -7.50
N VAL A 210 -12.12 -8.59 -6.25
CA VAL A 210 -10.73 -8.84 -5.88
C VAL A 210 -10.65 -10.17 -5.15
N LYS A 211 -9.75 -11.05 -5.59
CA LYS A 211 -9.35 -12.22 -4.80
C LYS A 211 -8.08 -11.89 -4.04
N ARG A 212 -8.12 -12.07 -2.73
CA ARG A 212 -7.09 -11.65 -1.78
C ARG A 212 -6.46 -12.88 -1.16
N GLU A 213 -5.13 -12.87 -1.03
CA GLU A 213 -4.43 -13.86 -0.21
C GLU A 213 -4.69 -13.57 1.27
N VAL A 214 -5.05 -14.61 1.99
CA VAL A 214 -5.19 -14.66 3.46
C VAL A 214 -4.47 -15.91 3.95
N ASP A 215 -4.20 -16.01 5.25
CA ASP A 215 -3.34 -17.07 5.79
C ASP A 215 -3.80 -18.49 5.40
N ASP A 216 -5.12 -18.73 5.41
CA ASP A 216 -5.72 -20.03 5.09
C ASP A 216 -6.22 -20.16 3.64
N GLY A 217 -5.82 -19.26 2.73
CA GLY A 217 -6.12 -19.35 1.30
C GLY A 217 -6.58 -18.04 0.67
N VAL A 218 -7.74 -18.06 0.00
CA VAL A 218 -8.19 -16.95 -0.84
C VAL A 218 -9.57 -16.46 -0.45
N GLU A 219 -9.70 -15.15 -0.18
CA GLU A 219 -10.96 -14.46 0.08
C GLU A 219 -11.39 -13.65 -1.15
N SER A 220 -12.66 -13.76 -1.56
CA SER A 220 -13.23 -12.91 -2.61
C SER A 220 -13.96 -11.71 -2.02
N LYS A 221 -13.59 -10.50 -2.47
CA LYS A 221 -14.13 -9.23 -1.96
C LYS A 221 -14.53 -8.31 -3.12
N LYS A 222 -15.75 -7.80 -3.09
CA LYS A 222 -16.20 -6.74 -4.01
C LYS A 222 -16.08 -5.38 -3.34
N ILE A 223 -15.42 -4.43 -3.98
CA ILE A 223 -15.26 -3.05 -3.50
C ILE A 223 -15.76 -2.04 -4.54
N PRO A 224 -16.60 -1.06 -4.16
CA PRO A 224 -17.02 -0.01 -5.09
C PRO A 224 -15.89 0.99 -5.34
N LEU A 225 -15.84 1.58 -6.53
CA LEU A 225 -14.97 2.72 -6.83
C LEU A 225 -15.64 4.03 -6.37
N PRO A 226 -14.90 5.00 -5.81
CA PRO A 226 -13.44 5.01 -5.72
C PRO A 226 -12.87 4.19 -4.57
N ALA A 227 -11.71 3.54 -4.78
CA ALA A 227 -11.13 2.59 -3.83
C ALA A 227 -9.60 2.68 -3.71
N VAL A 228 -9.06 1.94 -2.75
CA VAL A 228 -7.61 1.68 -2.63
C VAL A 228 -7.36 0.18 -2.74
N LEU A 229 -6.43 -0.20 -3.62
CA LEU A 229 -6.01 -1.57 -3.85
C LEU A 229 -4.55 -1.72 -3.40
N ASN A 230 -4.26 -2.79 -2.69
CA ASN A 230 -2.91 -3.18 -2.32
C ASN A 230 -2.64 -4.57 -2.88
N VAL A 231 -1.61 -4.67 -3.72
CA VAL A 231 -1.37 -5.86 -4.55
C VAL A 231 -0.29 -6.76 -4.00
N ASP A 232 -0.48 -8.06 -4.14
CA ASP A 232 0.48 -9.10 -3.73
C ASP A 232 1.27 -9.65 -4.92
N LEU A 233 2.23 -10.55 -4.65
CA LEU A 233 3.12 -11.15 -5.65
C LEU A 233 2.35 -11.81 -6.82
N ARG A 234 1.19 -12.42 -6.56
CA ARG A 234 0.44 -13.20 -7.56
C ARG A 234 -0.37 -12.36 -8.56
N VAL A 235 -0.49 -11.05 -8.33
CA VAL A 235 -1.30 -10.17 -9.20
C VAL A 235 -0.76 -10.08 -10.64
N VAL A 236 0.53 -10.36 -10.83
CA VAL A 236 1.20 -10.25 -12.13
C VAL A 236 1.20 -11.56 -12.92
N LEU A 237 0.58 -12.63 -12.42
CA LEU A 237 0.41 -13.86 -13.20
C LEU A 237 -0.43 -13.59 -14.47
N PRO A 238 -0.29 -14.42 -15.53
CA PRO A 238 -0.88 -14.16 -16.85
C PRO A 238 -2.39 -13.93 -16.89
N THR A 239 -3.14 -14.45 -15.92
CA THR A 239 -4.62 -14.43 -15.87
C THR A 239 -5.17 -13.68 -14.66
N SER A 240 -4.33 -12.96 -13.90
CA SER A 240 -4.76 -12.37 -12.63
C SER A 240 -5.51 -11.04 -12.76
N VAL A 241 -5.44 -10.37 -13.91
CA VAL A 241 -6.05 -9.06 -14.10
C VAL A 241 -7.03 -9.09 -15.26
N HIS A 242 -8.29 -8.73 -14.99
CA HIS A 242 -9.36 -8.62 -15.96
C HIS A 242 -9.95 -7.22 -15.94
N ASN A 243 -10.07 -6.58 -17.10
CA ASN A 243 -10.60 -5.22 -17.22
C ASN A 243 -11.98 -5.15 -17.92
N GLY A 244 -12.52 -6.32 -18.29
CA GLY A 244 -13.81 -6.46 -18.98
C GLY A 244 -13.83 -5.91 -20.41
N ALA A 245 -12.70 -5.55 -21.00
CA ALA A 245 -12.59 -5.11 -22.39
C ALA A 245 -11.59 -5.96 -23.20
N THR A 246 -10.49 -6.37 -22.57
CA THR A 246 -9.56 -7.36 -23.10
C THR A 246 -10.26 -8.72 -23.21
N PRO A 247 -10.05 -9.49 -24.30
CA PRO A 247 -10.61 -10.83 -24.47
C PRO A 247 -10.32 -11.76 -23.28
N ALA A 248 -11.30 -12.59 -22.88
CA ALA A 248 -11.19 -13.42 -21.69
C ALA A 248 -10.09 -14.50 -21.78
N ASP A 249 -9.70 -14.90 -22.98
CA ASP A 249 -8.64 -15.85 -23.29
C ASP A 249 -7.25 -15.21 -23.40
N HIS A 250 -7.17 -13.87 -23.36
CA HIS A 250 -5.90 -13.16 -23.39
C HIS A 250 -5.08 -13.47 -22.14
N LYS A 251 -3.80 -13.78 -22.36
CA LYS A 251 -2.82 -14.02 -21.30
C LYS A 251 -1.73 -12.96 -21.36
N TYR A 252 -1.55 -12.27 -20.25
CA TYR A 252 -0.42 -11.35 -20.10
C TYR A 252 0.89 -12.13 -19.97
N GLN A 253 2.02 -11.44 -20.21
CA GLN A 253 3.33 -11.99 -19.86
C GLN A 253 3.40 -12.20 -18.35
N ASP A 254 4.14 -13.23 -17.94
CA ASP A 254 4.36 -13.48 -16.52
C ASP A 254 5.28 -12.39 -15.93
N GLY A 255 4.88 -11.81 -14.81
CA GLY A 255 5.59 -10.70 -14.18
C GLY A 255 5.29 -9.31 -14.75
N PRO A 256 5.93 -8.25 -14.19
CA PRO A 256 5.82 -6.89 -14.69
C PRO A 256 6.51 -6.73 -16.05
N ARG A 257 5.91 -5.94 -16.95
CA ARG A 257 6.49 -5.73 -18.29
C ARG A 257 7.79 -4.93 -18.24
N LEU A 258 8.75 -5.30 -19.07
CA LEU A 258 9.96 -4.51 -19.28
C LEU A 258 9.68 -3.29 -20.18
N ALA A 259 10.33 -2.17 -19.87
CA ALA A 259 10.23 -0.98 -20.70
C ALA A 259 10.91 -1.21 -22.06
N SER A 260 10.18 -0.94 -23.16
CA SER A 260 10.76 -0.99 -24.50
C SER A 260 11.70 0.20 -24.77
N LEU A 261 12.66 0.06 -25.68
CA LEU A 261 13.57 1.15 -26.08
C LEU A 261 12.80 2.41 -26.56
N ARG A 262 11.71 2.20 -27.30
CA ARG A 262 10.80 3.27 -27.71
C ARG A 262 10.12 3.91 -26.50
N GLY A 263 9.64 3.10 -25.55
CA GLY A 263 9.06 3.55 -24.30
C GLY A 263 10.01 4.42 -23.48
N ILE A 264 11.27 4.00 -23.33
CA ILE A 264 12.32 4.75 -22.63
C ILE A 264 12.57 6.12 -23.26
N THR A 265 12.62 6.17 -24.60
CA THR A 265 12.84 7.44 -25.32
C THR A 265 11.65 8.38 -25.17
N MET A 266 10.42 7.85 -25.24
CA MET A 266 9.19 8.64 -25.08
C MET A 266 8.96 9.09 -23.64
N ALA A 267 9.38 8.31 -22.65
CA ALA A 267 9.22 8.62 -21.23
C ALA A 267 9.85 9.96 -20.84
N LYS A 268 11.02 10.28 -21.41
CA LYS A 268 11.72 11.57 -21.19
C LYS A 268 10.91 12.80 -21.63
N ARG A 269 9.90 12.61 -22.49
CA ARG A 269 9.02 13.68 -23.00
C ARG A 269 7.68 13.74 -22.28
N LYS A 270 7.35 12.73 -21.47
CA LYS A 270 6.07 12.69 -20.73
C LYS A 270 6.10 13.74 -19.62
N LYS A 271 4.92 14.28 -19.30
CA LYS A 271 4.77 15.28 -18.24
C LYS A 271 5.12 14.66 -16.88
N VAL A 272 5.99 15.34 -16.13
CA VAL A 272 6.20 15.09 -14.70
C VAL A 272 5.95 16.40 -13.97
N GLU A 273 4.90 16.43 -13.16
CA GLU A 273 4.59 17.58 -12.30
C GLU A 273 5.35 17.44 -10.98
N VAL A 274 6.01 18.53 -10.54
CA VAL A 274 6.72 18.55 -9.26
C VAL A 274 5.93 19.45 -8.30
N LEU A 275 5.61 18.90 -7.14
CA LEU A 275 4.89 19.55 -6.04
C LEU A 275 5.76 19.57 -4.79
N THR A 276 5.41 20.42 -3.83
CA THR A 276 5.98 20.42 -2.48
C THR A 276 4.92 19.97 -1.48
N PRO A 277 5.31 19.47 -0.29
CA PRO A 277 4.38 19.20 0.81
C PRO A 277 3.46 20.38 1.14
N ASP A 278 4.01 21.59 1.16
CA ASP A 278 3.25 22.83 1.41
C ASP A 278 2.15 23.08 0.37
N ALA A 279 2.44 22.84 -0.92
CA ALA A 279 1.45 22.96 -1.99
C ALA A 279 0.31 21.95 -1.88
N LEU A 280 0.47 20.91 -1.06
CA LEU A 280 -0.54 19.90 -0.75
C LEU A 280 -1.21 20.14 0.61
N GLY A 281 -0.81 21.18 1.36
CA GLY A 281 -1.31 21.47 2.70
C GLY A 281 -0.90 20.42 3.74
N VAL A 282 0.22 19.72 3.51
CA VAL A 282 0.75 18.69 4.40
C VAL A 282 2.08 19.16 4.96
N VAL A 283 2.18 19.18 6.29
CA VAL A 283 3.46 19.40 6.98
C VAL A 283 4.29 18.12 6.86
N ALA A 284 5.41 18.21 6.14
CA ALA A 284 6.38 17.12 6.07
C ALA A 284 7.25 17.15 7.34
N SER A 285 6.95 16.24 8.26
CA SER A 285 7.72 16.09 9.49
C SER A 285 7.55 14.67 9.98
N ALA A 286 8.66 13.95 10.10
CA ALA A 286 8.69 12.64 10.70
C ALA A 286 8.21 12.73 12.16
N THR A 287 7.16 11.97 12.48
CA THR A 287 6.58 11.88 13.81
C THR A 287 7.19 10.73 14.62
N GLU A 288 7.93 9.85 13.96
CA GLU A 288 8.66 8.73 14.54
C GLU A 288 10.16 8.94 14.31
N SER A 289 10.98 8.57 15.30
CA SER A 289 12.44 8.63 15.21
C SER A 289 13.04 7.24 15.41
N GLU A 290 13.94 6.83 14.52
CA GLU A 290 14.69 5.59 14.65
C GLU A 290 15.77 5.73 15.74
N ALA A 291 15.69 4.91 16.79
CA ALA A 291 16.64 4.95 17.91
C ALA A 291 17.99 4.31 17.55
N GLY A 292 18.00 3.35 16.62
CA GLY A 292 19.20 2.70 16.12
C GLY A 292 18.90 1.37 15.43
N VAL A 293 19.81 1.00 14.53
CA VAL A 293 19.76 -0.22 13.72
C VAL A 293 21.07 -0.98 13.90
N THR A 294 20.96 -2.26 14.20
CA THR A 294 22.10 -3.17 14.37
C THR A 294 21.88 -4.44 13.57
N ALA A 295 22.98 -5.05 13.11
CA ALA A 295 22.92 -6.36 12.48
C ALA A 295 22.31 -7.40 13.43
N PRO A 296 21.49 -8.33 12.92
CA PRO A 296 21.01 -9.45 13.72
C PRO A 296 22.20 -10.34 14.16
N PRO A 297 22.06 -11.08 15.27
CA PRO A 297 23.07 -12.04 15.69
C PRO A 297 23.40 -13.05 14.57
N ALA A 298 24.69 -13.32 14.38
CA ALA A 298 25.11 -14.37 13.45
C ALA A 298 24.53 -15.73 13.88
N ARG A 299 23.98 -16.48 12.93
CA ARG A 299 23.50 -17.85 13.22
C ARG A 299 24.69 -18.73 13.61
N ALA A 300 24.49 -19.58 14.62
CA ALA A 300 25.46 -20.61 14.97
C ALA A 300 25.65 -21.59 13.79
N SER A 301 26.85 -22.15 13.66
CA SER A 301 27.12 -23.16 12.65
C SER A 301 26.21 -24.38 12.83
N GLY A 302 25.66 -24.87 11.70
CA GLY A 302 24.86 -26.09 11.69
C GLY A 302 25.69 -27.33 12.01
N GLN A 303 25.00 -28.44 12.31
CA GLN A 303 25.59 -29.75 12.50
C GLN A 303 25.14 -30.70 11.39
N ILE A 304 26.04 -31.57 10.94
CA ILE A 304 25.73 -32.66 10.02
C ILE A 304 25.35 -33.89 10.87
N VAL A 305 24.21 -34.50 10.55
CA VAL A 305 23.72 -35.74 11.18
C VAL A 305 23.88 -36.91 10.22
N ASN A 306 24.10 -38.11 10.75
CA ASN A 306 24.43 -39.29 9.95
C ASN A 306 23.24 -40.17 9.61
N SER A 307 22.08 -39.93 10.23
CA SER A 307 20.86 -40.69 9.98
C SER A 307 19.58 -39.87 10.19
N VAL A 308 18.47 -40.35 9.63
CA VAL A 308 17.14 -39.77 9.86
C VAL A 308 16.73 -39.90 11.33
N GLU A 309 17.09 -41.00 11.99
CA GLU A 309 16.79 -41.20 13.42
C GLU A 309 17.53 -40.17 14.29
N GLU A 310 18.81 -39.92 14.01
CA GLU A 310 19.58 -38.88 14.69
C GLU A 310 18.96 -37.50 14.46
N LEU A 311 18.51 -37.20 13.24
CA LEU A 311 17.82 -35.96 12.93
C LEU A 311 16.54 -35.79 13.76
N VAL A 312 15.66 -36.80 13.76
CA VAL A 312 14.39 -36.74 14.51
C VAL A 312 14.66 -36.60 16.01
N ASN A 313 15.63 -37.34 16.55
CA ASN A 313 16.01 -37.23 17.95
C ASN A 313 16.51 -35.82 18.31
N LYS A 314 17.38 -35.22 17.50
CA LYS A 314 17.85 -33.84 17.72
C LYS A 314 16.73 -32.81 17.56
N LEU A 315 15.83 -33.00 16.61
CA LEU A 315 14.69 -32.11 16.42
C LEU A 315 13.70 -32.16 17.61
N ALA A 316 13.45 -33.35 18.17
CA ALA A 316 12.56 -33.52 19.32
C ALA A 316 13.19 -33.05 20.64
N THR A 317 14.48 -33.34 20.85
CA THR A 317 15.13 -33.13 22.17
C THR A 317 15.88 -31.80 22.28
N GLU A 318 16.69 -31.45 21.28
CA GLU A 318 17.54 -30.26 21.30
C GLU A 318 16.79 -29.04 20.76
N ALA A 319 16.22 -29.15 19.56
CA ALA A 319 15.53 -28.05 18.88
C ALA A 319 14.09 -27.84 19.37
N LYS A 320 13.42 -28.92 19.83
CA LYS A 320 12.04 -28.94 20.34
C LYS A 320 11.02 -28.35 19.35
N VAL A 321 11.11 -28.77 18.09
CA VAL A 321 10.25 -28.31 16.99
C VAL A 321 9.31 -29.39 16.45
N LEU A 322 9.34 -30.57 17.05
CA LEU A 322 8.43 -31.71 16.81
C LEU A 322 7.66 -32.01 18.10
#